data_AF-A0A812JQD2-F1
#
_entry.id   AF-A0A812JQD2-F1
#
_cell.length_a   1.000
_cell.length_b   1.000
_cell.length_c   1.000
_cell.angle_alpha   90.00
_cell.angle_beta   90.00
_cell.angle_gamma   90.00
#
_symmetry.space_group_name_H-M   'P 1'
#
loop_
_entity.id
_entity.type
_entity.pdbx_description
1 polymer ?
#
loop_
_entity_poly.entity_id
_entity_poly.type
_entity_poly.pdbx_seq_one_letter_code
_entity_poly.pdbx_strand_id
1 'polypeptide(L)'
;MSKKAGTPAYAPVYVESKLLKLDDVSVAHDSGHRDVDEDRVLELYEKVILAGRWGQASLSRPKLRYDPAGRPMAASDGRSKLADGKHCIAALKKAAETVAQSDDATQLEWYTGEIKDILTVGMRFDCIKFLDDDEAAVKLFYTMAHEQEANKLRTTSVEHKIKLVRAYVAKDAENAMVEILGKSRRSTIHNWCKATAVLKEPVLIKLKEKPDLPQGLVFTNKYFVGQGEETRFLLEPEQQIAALQLFYDFCDGRGTVSSIPTFMSDFCAPMLKAQLWCQLVMKKYASVVSRLPAYDRCQKMLWSERGRTCMRLGVGLSGDPKIEGSGIPECVSVLQGLKNLAAGRAVDEAESAVDAAKATVTEHKLVVEGGDDESGILADDITMEAPLVEKDPVLEKAEELGLSVRSNIHLFHDMKTFGDGFVGLCRATTRGGIYIDEATSKAKIILGDMAELWKVVTSVVDRQYVSMGIFCGKRHDLVTLVVTGTVDPPLKRLRVKTFLKNLDQSRSRWKQMPKKEKQPFVDAAVKDHRKHNALKRELAHPPVEVDSPVRDPKPENDSEVLL
;
A
#
# COMPACT_ATOMS: atom_id res chain seq x y z
N MET A 1 -36.43 -20.72 -19.57
CA MET A 1 -35.75 -20.88 -18.27
C MET A 1 -35.13 -19.55 -17.87
N SER A 2 -35.35 -19.07 -16.65
CA SER A 2 -34.86 -17.76 -16.19
C SER A 2 -33.38 -17.82 -15.79
N LYS A 3 -32.51 -17.04 -16.45
CA LYS A 3 -31.13 -16.84 -15.98
C LYS A 3 -31.18 -16.13 -14.62
N LYS A 4 -30.77 -16.81 -13.54
CA LYS A 4 -30.61 -16.18 -12.22
C LYS A 4 -29.61 -15.03 -12.35
N ALA A 5 -30.04 -13.81 -12.00
CA ALA A 5 -29.14 -12.69 -11.83
C ALA A 5 -28.23 -12.97 -10.62
N GLY A 6 -26.94 -13.25 -10.85
CA GLY A 6 -25.98 -13.48 -9.77
C GLY A 6 -24.70 -14.22 -10.18
N THR A 7 -24.74 -15.11 -11.18
CA THR A 7 -23.52 -15.78 -11.67
C THR A 7 -22.69 -14.79 -12.51
N PRO A 8 -21.37 -14.65 -12.27
CA PRO A 8 -20.48 -14.00 -13.23
C PRO A 8 -20.54 -14.77 -14.55
N ALA A 9 -20.61 -14.09 -15.70
CA ALA A 9 -20.84 -14.77 -16.97
C ALA A 9 -19.68 -15.71 -17.37
N TYR A 10 -18.49 -15.47 -16.83
CA TYR A 10 -17.23 -16.17 -17.16
C TYR A 10 -16.52 -16.79 -15.94
N ALA A 11 -17.27 -17.28 -14.94
CA ALA A 11 -16.65 -17.96 -13.80
C ALA A 11 -16.19 -19.39 -14.17
N PRO A 12 -14.98 -19.84 -13.77
CA PRO A 12 -14.53 -21.20 -13.99
C PRO A 12 -15.35 -22.21 -13.17
N VAL A 13 -15.67 -23.34 -13.79
CA VAL A 13 -16.36 -24.47 -13.17
C VAL A 13 -15.32 -25.53 -12.82
N TYR A 14 -15.31 -25.97 -11.56
CA TYR A 14 -14.52 -27.12 -11.11
C TYR A 14 -15.03 -28.41 -11.75
N VAL A 15 -14.10 -29.22 -12.25
CA VAL A 15 -14.39 -30.52 -12.88
C VAL A 15 -13.98 -31.65 -11.94
N GLU A 16 -12.70 -31.71 -11.56
CA GLU A 16 -12.11 -32.77 -10.75
C GLU A 16 -10.82 -32.28 -10.08
N SER A 17 -10.19 -33.13 -9.26
CA SER A 17 -8.84 -32.90 -8.77
C SER A 17 -7.94 -34.04 -9.20
N LYS A 18 -6.79 -33.70 -9.80
CA LYS A 18 -5.88 -34.65 -10.45
C LYS A 18 -4.49 -34.57 -9.84
N LEU A 19 -3.88 -35.73 -9.61
CA LEU A 19 -2.48 -35.85 -9.21
C LEU A 19 -1.64 -36.00 -10.49
N LEU A 20 -0.64 -35.15 -10.69
CA LEU A 20 0.28 -35.19 -11.85
C LEU A 20 1.73 -34.98 -11.41
N LYS A 21 2.68 -35.58 -12.12
CA LYS A 21 4.10 -35.23 -11.94
C LYS A 21 4.36 -33.83 -12.50
N LEU A 22 5.38 -33.15 -11.99
CA LEU A 22 5.73 -31.81 -12.46
C LEU A 22 6.10 -31.81 -13.95
N ASP A 23 6.72 -32.88 -14.45
CA ASP A 23 7.06 -33.04 -15.87
C ASP A 23 5.86 -33.23 -16.80
N ASP A 24 4.67 -33.58 -16.27
CA ASP A 24 3.43 -33.68 -17.05
C ASP A 24 2.72 -32.33 -17.21
N VAL A 25 3.28 -31.26 -16.63
CA VAL A 25 2.66 -29.93 -16.52
C VAL A 25 3.48 -28.87 -17.26
N SER A 26 2.80 -28.10 -18.09
CA SER A 26 3.45 -27.11 -18.96
C SER A 26 3.72 -25.79 -18.25
N VAL A 27 4.93 -25.26 -18.44
CA VAL A 27 5.30 -23.87 -18.13
C VAL A 27 5.61 -23.07 -19.41
N ALA A 28 5.24 -23.60 -20.59
CA ALA A 28 5.42 -22.94 -21.88
C ALA A 28 4.67 -21.60 -21.98
N HIS A 29 5.04 -20.77 -22.97
CA HIS A 29 4.49 -19.42 -23.16
C HIS A 29 2.95 -19.36 -23.25
N ASP A 30 2.30 -20.37 -23.82
CA ASP A 30 0.85 -20.48 -23.95
C ASP A 30 0.15 -21.06 -22.70
N SER A 31 0.89 -21.62 -21.75
CA SER A 31 0.37 -22.18 -20.49
C SER A 31 0.24 -21.10 -19.40
N GLY A 32 -0.89 -21.07 -18.68
CA GLY A 32 -1.15 -20.14 -17.58
C GLY A 32 -1.50 -18.71 -18.02
N HIS A 33 -1.99 -17.90 -17.07
CA HIS A 33 -2.51 -16.56 -17.38
C HIS A 33 -1.45 -15.49 -17.70
N ARG A 34 -0.17 -15.76 -17.43
CA ARG A 34 0.94 -14.80 -17.57
C ARG A 34 2.27 -15.51 -17.83
N ASP A 35 3.26 -14.78 -18.32
CA ASP A 35 4.60 -15.29 -18.55
C ASP A 35 5.35 -15.62 -17.25
N VAL A 36 6.43 -16.41 -17.39
CA VAL A 36 7.33 -16.69 -16.28
C VAL A 36 8.11 -15.41 -15.95
N ASP A 37 8.29 -15.17 -14.65
CA ASP A 37 8.91 -14.01 -14.03
C ASP A 37 10.03 -14.61 -13.18
N GLU A 38 11.28 -14.52 -13.66
CA GLU A 38 12.41 -15.27 -13.10
C GLU A 38 12.70 -14.85 -11.66
N ASP A 39 12.61 -13.54 -11.37
CA ASP A 39 12.72 -12.99 -10.02
C ASP A 39 11.68 -13.62 -9.07
N ARG A 40 10.46 -13.88 -9.55
CA ARG A 40 9.47 -14.62 -8.75
C ARG A 40 9.80 -16.09 -8.59
N VAL A 41 10.29 -16.74 -9.64
CA VAL A 41 10.66 -18.15 -9.57
C VAL A 41 11.77 -18.34 -8.54
N LEU A 42 12.77 -17.45 -8.55
CA LEU A 42 13.81 -17.34 -7.53
C LEU A 42 13.22 -17.07 -6.13
N GLU A 43 12.37 -16.06 -5.98
CA GLU A 43 11.76 -15.73 -4.68
C GLU A 43 10.96 -16.89 -4.08
N LEU A 44 10.17 -17.61 -4.89
CA LEU A 44 9.44 -18.81 -4.45
C LEU A 44 10.38 -19.96 -4.12
N TYR A 45 11.38 -20.18 -4.97
CA TYR A 45 12.37 -21.23 -4.80
C TYR A 45 13.15 -21.02 -3.48
N GLU A 46 13.79 -19.86 -3.32
CA GLU A 46 14.65 -19.56 -2.17
C GLU A 46 13.85 -19.32 -0.88
N LYS A 47 12.84 -18.43 -0.91
CA LYS A 47 12.18 -17.93 0.30
C LYS A 47 10.99 -18.76 0.75
N VAL A 48 10.50 -19.70 -0.07
CA VAL A 48 9.41 -20.61 0.28
C VAL A 48 9.86 -22.07 0.29
N ILE A 49 10.49 -22.57 -0.78
CA ILE A 49 10.89 -23.97 -0.87
C ILE A 49 12.16 -24.22 -0.03
N LEU A 50 13.30 -23.62 -0.39
CA LEU A 50 14.57 -23.83 0.32
C LEU A 50 14.53 -23.41 1.79
N ALA A 51 13.75 -22.39 2.12
CA ALA A 51 13.55 -21.94 3.49
C ALA A 51 12.62 -22.83 4.34
N GLY A 52 12.13 -23.96 3.81
CA GLY A 52 11.23 -24.88 4.54
C GLY A 52 9.85 -24.30 4.86
N ARG A 53 9.39 -23.29 4.12
CA ARG A 53 8.13 -22.55 4.39
C ARG A 53 6.97 -22.97 3.49
N TRP A 54 7.09 -24.14 2.84
CA TRP A 54 5.97 -24.73 2.11
C TRP A 54 4.76 -24.93 3.03
N GLY A 55 3.55 -24.75 2.50
CA GLY A 55 2.30 -24.80 3.28
C GLY A 55 2.06 -23.64 4.26
N GLN A 56 3.10 -22.92 4.72
CA GLN A 56 2.95 -21.78 5.65
C GLN A 56 2.30 -20.57 4.95
N ALA A 57 2.70 -20.32 3.69
CA ALA A 57 1.97 -19.40 2.83
C ALA A 57 0.71 -20.11 2.30
N SER A 58 -0.45 -19.47 2.42
CA SER A 58 -1.71 -19.98 1.84
C SER A 58 -1.69 -19.85 0.31
N LEU A 59 -0.97 -20.76 -0.34
CA LEU A 59 -0.94 -20.91 -1.78
C LEU A 59 -2.17 -21.73 -2.20
N SER A 60 -3.06 -21.13 -2.98
CA SER A 60 -4.13 -21.87 -3.64
C SER A 60 -3.53 -22.93 -4.56
N ARG A 61 -4.11 -24.14 -4.60
CA ARG A 61 -3.67 -25.20 -5.52
C ARG A 61 -3.61 -24.69 -6.96
N PRO A 62 -2.54 -24.97 -7.71
CA PRO A 62 -2.46 -24.69 -9.14
C PRO A 62 -3.62 -25.32 -9.90
N LYS A 63 -4.01 -24.67 -10.99
CA LYS A 63 -5.24 -24.98 -11.72
C LYS A 63 -4.91 -25.42 -13.13
N LEU A 64 -5.43 -26.57 -13.55
CA LEU A 64 -5.30 -27.08 -14.91
C LEU A 64 -6.51 -26.67 -15.74
N ARG A 65 -6.28 -26.34 -17.01
CA ARG A 65 -7.32 -25.92 -17.95
C ARG A 65 -7.86 -27.13 -18.71
N TYR A 66 -9.17 -27.28 -18.65
CA TYR A 66 -9.95 -28.25 -19.41
C TYR A 66 -10.82 -27.46 -20.41
N ASP A 67 -11.09 -28.06 -21.56
CA ASP A 67 -11.96 -27.46 -22.58
C ASP A 67 -13.42 -27.38 -22.09
N PRO A 68 -14.32 -26.66 -22.78
CA PRO A 68 -15.74 -26.57 -22.39
C PRO A 68 -16.46 -27.93 -22.32
N ALA A 69 -16.01 -28.94 -23.09
CA ALA A 69 -16.51 -30.30 -23.02
C ALA A 69 -16.02 -31.07 -21.78
N GLY A 70 -15.00 -30.58 -21.08
CA GLY A 70 -14.40 -31.22 -19.90
C GLY A 70 -13.26 -32.17 -20.21
N ARG A 71 -12.55 -31.97 -21.34
CA ARG A 71 -11.35 -32.73 -21.70
C ARG A 71 -10.08 -31.96 -21.30
N PRO A 72 -8.99 -32.64 -20.87
CA PRO A 72 -7.72 -31.96 -20.56
C PRO A 72 -7.16 -31.21 -21.77
N MET A 73 -6.69 -29.98 -21.59
CA MET A 73 -5.98 -29.25 -22.63
C MET A 73 -4.47 -29.47 -22.52
N ALA A 74 -3.81 -29.64 -23.68
CA ALA A 74 -2.36 -29.58 -23.79
C ALA A 74 -1.91 -28.16 -24.16
N ALA A 75 -0.70 -27.79 -23.75
CA ALA A 75 0.03 -26.61 -24.21
C ALA A 75 0.90 -26.95 -25.43
N SER A 76 1.63 -25.99 -25.97
CA SER A 76 2.47 -26.17 -27.17
C SER A 76 3.58 -27.23 -27.01
N ASP A 77 3.98 -27.55 -25.78
CA ASP A 77 4.96 -28.60 -25.44
C ASP A 77 4.32 -29.98 -25.18
N GLY A 78 3.03 -30.16 -25.49
CA GLY A 78 2.28 -31.40 -25.32
C GLY A 78 1.89 -31.73 -23.87
N ARG A 79 2.37 -30.95 -22.89
CA ARG A 79 2.09 -31.14 -21.46
C ARG A 79 0.78 -30.48 -21.05
N SER A 80 0.27 -30.85 -19.87
CA SER A 80 -1.00 -30.35 -19.33
C SER A 80 -0.97 -28.82 -19.15
N LYS A 81 -1.94 -28.12 -19.76
CA LYS A 81 -2.01 -26.66 -19.77
C LYS A 81 -2.49 -26.11 -18.44
N LEU A 82 -1.74 -25.17 -17.85
CA LEU A 82 -2.16 -24.44 -16.65
C LEU A 82 -3.17 -23.35 -17.02
N ALA A 83 -4.05 -23.06 -16.08
CA ALA A 83 -4.81 -21.82 -16.00
C ALA A 83 -4.15 -20.86 -14.99
N ASP A 84 -3.71 -21.39 -13.84
CA ASP A 84 -3.03 -20.63 -12.78
C ASP A 84 -1.99 -21.45 -12.02
N GLY A 85 -1.03 -20.78 -11.39
CA GLY A 85 0.06 -21.39 -10.62
C GLY A 85 1.38 -21.56 -11.38
N LYS A 86 1.53 -21.00 -12.59
CA LYS A 86 2.73 -21.16 -13.46
C LYS A 86 4.06 -20.94 -12.74
N HIS A 87 4.20 -19.83 -11.99
CA HIS A 87 5.40 -19.53 -11.20
C HIS A 87 5.69 -20.55 -10.09
N CYS A 88 4.65 -21.13 -9.49
CA CYS A 88 4.78 -22.16 -8.46
C CYS A 88 5.33 -23.45 -9.07
N ILE A 89 4.79 -23.88 -10.22
CA ILE A 89 5.30 -25.06 -10.93
C ILE A 89 6.73 -24.85 -11.44
N ALA A 90 7.06 -23.65 -11.94
CA ALA A 90 8.43 -23.33 -12.34
C ALA A 90 9.43 -23.39 -11.16
N ALA A 91 9.06 -22.86 -9.99
CA ALA A 91 9.89 -22.94 -8.78
C ALA A 91 10.06 -24.38 -8.26
N LEU A 92 9.00 -25.19 -8.31
CA LEU A 92 9.06 -26.62 -7.97
C LEU A 92 9.93 -27.42 -8.96
N LYS A 93 9.93 -27.08 -10.26
CA LYS A 93 10.85 -27.69 -11.24
C LYS A 93 12.31 -27.35 -10.94
N LYS A 94 12.61 -26.09 -10.62
CA LYS A 94 13.96 -25.69 -10.18
C LYS A 94 14.42 -26.41 -8.90
N ALA A 95 13.48 -26.69 -7.99
CA ALA A 95 13.75 -27.54 -6.82
C ALA A 95 14.01 -29.00 -7.21
N ALA A 96 13.24 -29.57 -8.14
CA ALA A 96 13.48 -30.92 -8.67
C ALA A 96 14.87 -31.05 -9.34
N GLU A 97 15.28 -30.05 -10.12
CA GLU A 97 16.62 -29.97 -10.73
C GLU A 97 17.72 -29.97 -9.65
N THR A 98 17.52 -29.24 -8.55
CA THR A 98 18.49 -29.17 -7.45
C THR A 98 18.58 -30.50 -6.67
N VAL A 99 17.46 -31.20 -6.48
CA VAL A 99 17.45 -32.57 -5.93
C VAL A 99 18.19 -33.54 -6.86
N ALA A 100 17.96 -33.44 -8.17
CA ALA A 100 18.58 -34.31 -9.16
C ALA A 100 20.09 -34.06 -9.36
N GLN A 101 20.59 -32.88 -8.97
CA GLN A 101 22.01 -32.50 -8.98
C GLN A 101 22.72 -32.78 -7.65
N SER A 102 22.01 -33.27 -6.62
CA SER A 102 22.57 -33.55 -5.31
C SER A 102 23.01 -35.02 -5.20
N ASP A 103 24.28 -35.26 -4.84
CA ASP A 103 24.82 -36.62 -4.62
C ASP A 103 24.07 -37.36 -3.50
N ASP A 104 23.58 -36.63 -2.50
CA ASP A 104 22.72 -37.14 -1.43
C ASP A 104 21.62 -36.13 -1.08
N ALA A 105 20.50 -36.24 -1.79
CA ALA A 105 19.31 -35.42 -1.56
C ALA A 105 18.76 -35.50 -0.13
N THR A 106 19.13 -36.51 0.69
CA THR A 106 18.64 -36.60 2.08
C THR A 106 19.31 -35.59 3.02
N GLN A 107 20.42 -34.97 2.60
CA GLN A 107 21.09 -33.88 3.33
C GLN A 107 20.45 -32.50 3.07
N LEU A 108 19.52 -32.40 2.11
CA LEU A 108 18.79 -31.17 1.84
C LEU A 108 17.69 -30.97 2.89
N GLU A 109 17.93 -30.13 3.90
CA GLU A 109 17.00 -29.89 5.04
C GLU A 109 15.55 -29.57 4.60
N TRP A 110 15.41 -28.88 3.46
CA TRP A 110 14.12 -28.49 2.89
C TRP A 110 13.41 -29.62 2.12
N TYR A 111 14.09 -30.71 1.77
CA TYR A 111 13.57 -31.84 0.99
C TYR A 111 12.82 -32.84 1.87
N THR A 112 11.83 -32.34 2.60
CA THR A 112 11.07 -33.10 3.60
C THR A 112 9.56 -32.94 3.39
N GLY A 113 8.78 -33.86 3.99
CA GLY A 113 7.32 -33.83 3.99
C GLY A 113 6.67 -33.62 2.61
N GLU A 114 5.74 -32.66 2.53
CA GLU A 114 4.94 -32.39 1.33
C GLU A 114 5.79 -32.02 0.10
N ILE A 115 6.93 -31.35 0.27
CA ILE A 115 7.84 -31.06 -0.87
C ILE A 115 8.38 -32.37 -1.45
N LYS A 116 8.85 -33.29 -0.60
CA LYS A 116 9.34 -34.59 -1.04
C LYS A 116 8.26 -35.38 -1.78
N ASP A 117 7.03 -35.37 -1.27
CA ASP A 117 5.88 -36.02 -1.93
C ASP A 117 5.55 -35.37 -3.28
N ILE A 118 5.57 -34.04 -3.37
CA ILE A 118 5.33 -33.29 -4.62
C ILE A 118 6.39 -33.60 -5.68
N LEU A 119 7.67 -33.69 -5.29
CA LEU A 119 8.78 -33.94 -6.21
C LEU A 119 8.87 -35.41 -6.65
N THR A 120 8.44 -36.36 -5.82
CA THR A 120 8.55 -37.81 -6.12
C THR A 120 7.28 -38.43 -6.68
N VAL A 121 6.12 -38.11 -6.11
CA VAL A 121 4.81 -38.67 -6.48
C VAL A 121 4.05 -37.73 -7.43
N GLY A 122 4.11 -36.42 -7.15
CA GLY A 122 3.46 -35.38 -7.93
C GLY A 122 2.57 -34.45 -7.11
N MET A 123 2.08 -33.38 -7.74
CA MET A 123 1.25 -32.36 -7.11
C MET A 123 -0.24 -32.59 -7.41
N ARG A 124 -1.13 -32.24 -6.47
CA ARG A 124 -2.58 -32.18 -6.71
C ARG A 124 -2.97 -30.84 -7.33
N PHE A 125 -3.65 -30.92 -8.46
CA PHE A 125 -4.22 -29.79 -9.20
C PHE A 125 -5.74 -29.77 -9.07
N ASP A 126 -6.33 -28.59 -9.18
CA ASP A 126 -7.77 -28.46 -9.46
C ASP A 126 -7.96 -28.34 -10.98
N CYS A 127 -8.70 -29.28 -11.58
CA CYS A 127 -9.07 -29.22 -12.98
C CYS A 127 -10.31 -28.34 -13.13
N ILE A 128 -10.22 -27.31 -13.97
CA ILE A 128 -11.30 -26.35 -14.20
C ILE A 128 -11.59 -26.19 -15.69
N LYS A 129 -12.82 -25.84 -16.03
CA LYS A 129 -13.20 -25.40 -17.37
C LYS A 129 -13.94 -24.08 -17.34
N PHE A 130 -13.85 -23.34 -18.44
CA PHE A 130 -14.66 -22.15 -18.69
C PHE A 130 -15.87 -22.53 -19.57
N LEU A 131 -16.79 -21.59 -19.78
CA LEU A 131 -17.97 -21.81 -20.62
C LEU A 131 -17.61 -22.00 -22.10
N ASP A 132 -16.52 -21.36 -22.49
CA ASP A 132 -15.95 -21.18 -23.82
C ASP A 132 -14.43 -21.12 -23.70
N ASP A 133 -13.73 -21.27 -24.83
CA ASP A 133 -12.27 -21.44 -24.87
C ASP A 133 -11.51 -20.14 -25.20
N ASP A 134 -12.07 -18.96 -24.86
CA ASP A 134 -11.39 -17.68 -25.06
C ASP A 134 -10.20 -17.55 -24.09
N GLU A 135 -9.01 -17.76 -24.64
CA GLU A 135 -7.71 -17.57 -23.98
C GLU A 135 -7.54 -16.19 -23.36
N ALA A 136 -8.01 -15.14 -24.02
CA ALA A 136 -7.91 -13.78 -23.51
C ALA A 136 -8.84 -13.62 -22.30
N ALA A 137 -10.05 -14.16 -22.35
CA ALA A 137 -11.02 -14.06 -21.25
C ALA A 137 -10.56 -14.86 -20.02
N VAL A 138 -9.90 -16.00 -20.21
CA VAL A 138 -9.23 -16.74 -19.14
C VAL A 138 -8.10 -15.91 -18.51
N LYS A 139 -7.24 -15.27 -19.33
CA LYS A 139 -6.17 -14.38 -18.86
C LYS A 139 -6.72 -13.18 -18.08
N LEU A 140 -7.83 -12.61 -18.55
CA LEU A 140 -8.55 -11.51 -17.91
C LEU A 140 -9.17 -11.91 -16.57
N PHE A 141 -9.82 -13.07 -16.50
CA PHE A 141 -10.37 -13.63 -15.27
C PHE A 141 -9.30 -13.76 -14.19
N TYR A 142 -8.16 -14.38 -14.51
CA TYR A 142 -7.08 -14.55 -13.52
C TYR A 142 -6.36 -13.25 -13.18
N THR A 143 -6.20 -12.33 -14.13
CA THR A 143 -5.68 -10.99 -13.84
C THR A 143 -6.56 -10.19 -12.87
N MET A 144 -7.88 -10.45 -12.87
CA MET A 144 -8.82 -9.92 -11.89
C MET A 144 -8.88 -10.75 -10.58
N ALA A 145 -8.62 -12.05 -10.62
CA ALA A 145 -8.50 -12.88 -9.42
C ALA A 145 -7.25 -12.50 -8.59
N HIS A 146 -6.18 -12.08 -9.26
CA HIS A 146 -4.94 -11.55 -8.69
C HIS A 146 -4.92 -10.01 -8.63
N GLU A 147 -6.08 -9.37 -8.51
CA GLU A 147 -6.21 -7.92 -8.29
C GLU A 147 -5.83 -7.55 -6.83
N GLN A 148 -5.30 -6.34 -6.54
CA GLN A 148 -4.83 -5.95 -5.21
C GLN A 148 -5.92 -6.00 -4.11
N GLU A 149 -7.17 -5.68 -4.45
CA GLU A 149 -8.33 -5.79 -3.55
C GLU A 149 -8.75 -7.26 -3.32
N ALA A 150 -8.50 -8.12 -4.30
CA ALA A 150 -8.90 -9.54 -4.30
C ALA A 150 -7.84 -10.46 -3.67
N ASN A 151 -6.56 -10.23 -3.99
CA ASN A 151 -5.41 -11.01 -3.57
C ASN A 151 -4.32 -10.10 -3.01
N LYS A 152 -4.26 -9.99 -1.68
CA LYS A 152 -3.25 -9.21 -0.95
C LYS A 152 -1.87 -9.88 -0.89
N LEU A 153 -1.76 -11.15 -1.28
CA LEU A 153 -0.51 -11.93 -1.20
C LEU A 153 0.37 -11.74 -2.43
N ARG A 154 -0.21 -11.71 -3.63
CA ARG A 154 0.51 -11.25 -4.82
C ARG A 154 -0.44 -10.67 -5.86
N THR A 155 -0.28 -9.37 -6.12
CA THR A 155 -1.07 -8.65 -7.12
C THR A 155 -0.46 -8.81 -8.51
N THR A 156 -1.27 -8.86 -9.56
CA THR A 156 -0.79 -8.77 -10.94
C THR A 156 -0.37 -7.34 -11.24
N SER A 157 0.84 -7.18 -11.79
CA SER A 157 1.48 -5.88 -12.02
C SER A 157 0.62 -4.93 -12.89
N VAL A 158 0.86 -3.64 -12.75
CA VAL A 158 0.22 -2.61 -13.60
C VAL A 158 0.57 -2.87 -15.08
N GLU A 159 1.84 -3.15 -15.38
CA GLU A 159 2.31 -3.43 -16.74
C GLU A 159 1.55 -4.60 -17.40
N HIS A 160 1.37 -5.73 -16.70
CA HIS A 160 0.64 -6.88 -17.23
C HIS A 160 -0.83 -6.55 -17.47
N LYS A 161 -1.49 -5.82 -16.54
CA LYS A 161 -2.88 -5.36 -16.71
C LYS A 161 -3.03 -4.50 -17.96
N ILE A 162 -2.12 -3.55 -18.19
CA ILE A 162 -2.15 -2.69 -19.38
C ILE A 162 -1.91 -3.49 -20.66
N LYS A 163 -0.92 -4.40 -20.69
CA LYS A 163 -0.67 -5.24 -21.86
C LYS A 163 -1.86 -6.15 -22.20
N LEU A 164 -2.50 -6.72 -21.19
CA LEU A 164 -3.68 -7.54 -21.37
C LEU A 164 -4.88 -6.73 -21.90
N VAL A 165 -5.13 -5.53 -21.37
CA VAL A 165 -6.18 -4.64 -21.89
C VAL A 165 -5.87 -4.17 -23.31
N ARG A 166 -4.60 -3.92 -23.66
CA ARG A 166 -4.18 -3.61 -25.04
C ARG A 166 -4.42 -4.77 -26.01
N ALA A 167 -4.19 -6.01 -25.58
CA ALA A 167 -4.51 -7.20 -26.38
C ALA A 167 -6.04 -7.37 -26.57
N TYR A 168 -6.85 -6.75 -25.70
CA TYR A 168 -8.31 -6.79 -25.72
C TYR A 168 -9.00 -5.70 -26.57
N VAL A 169 -8.25 -4.84 -27.26
CA VAL A 169 -8.80 -3.63 -27.92
C VAL A 169 -9.58 -3.96 -29.20
N ALA A 170 -10.81 -4.43 -29.02
CA ALA A 170 -11.92 -4.09 -29.90
C ALA A 170 -12.41 -2.66 -29.59
N LYS A 171 -13.26 -2.09 -30.47
CA LYS A 171 -13.85 -0.74 -30.29
C LYS A 171 -14.70 -0.56 -29.02
N ASP A 172 -15.00 -1.64 -28.28
CA ASP A 172 -15.77 -1.62 -27.03
C ASP A 172 -15.18 -2.57 -25.97
N ALA A 173 -13.88 -2.43 -25.70
CA ALA A 173 -13.17 -3.28 -24.73
C ALA A 173 -13.73 -3.17 -23.30
N GLU A 174 -14.22 -2.01 -22.87
CA GLU A 174 -14.76 -1.85 -21.51
C GLU A 174 -16.03 -2.70 -21.30
N ASN A 175 -17.00 -2.67 -22.22
CA ASN A 175 -18.22 -3.46 -22.05
C ASN A 175 -17.95 -4.97 -22.18
N ALA A 176 -17.08 -5.39 -23.10
CA ALA A 176 -16.69 -6.79 -23.24
C ALA A 176 -16.06 -7.34 -21.94
N MET A 177 -15.12 -6.59 -21.35
CA MET A 177 -14.52 -6.97 -20.06
C MET A 177 -15.53 -6.94 -18.91
N VAL A 178 -16.50 -6.02 -18.91
CA VAL A 178 -17.59 -5.95 -17.92
C VAL A 178 -18.57 -7.12 -18.05
N GLU A 179 -18.77 -7.66 -19.25
CA GLU A 179 -19.56 -8.89 -19.46
C GLU A 179 -18.84 -10.10 -18.85
N ILE A 180 -17.56 -10.28 -19.15
CA ILE A 180 -16.71 -11.37 -18.64
C ILE A 180 -16.60 -11.34 -17.10
N LEU A 181 -16.13 -10.21 -16.55
CA LEU A 181 -15.79 -10.07 -15.13
C LEU A 181 -16.97 -9.63 -14.23
N GLY A 182 -18.07 -9.18 -14.84
CA GLY A 182 -19.28 -8.75 -14.14
C GLY A 182 -19.31 -7.26 -13.77
N LYS A 183 -20.53 -6.73 -13.68
CA LYS A 183 -20.84 -5.30 -13.46
C LYS A 183 -20.22 -4.69 -12.19
N SER A 184 -19.95 -5.50 -11.16
CA SER A 184 -19.30 -5.05 -9.92
C SER A 184 -17.85 -4.60 -10.14
N ARG A 185 -17.19 -5.05 -11.20
CA ARG A 185 -15.79 -4.70 -11.54
C ARG A 185 -15.65 -3.51 -12.51
N ARG A 186 -16.75 -2.88 -12.93
CA ARG A 186 -16.74 -1.77 -13.91
C ARG A 186 -15.76 -0.66 -13.55
N SER A 187 -15.70 -0.21 -12.30
CA SER A 187 -14.77 0.85 -11.87
C SER A 187 -13.30 0.45 -12.09
N THR A 188 -12.93 -0.77 -11.70
CA THR A 188 -11.58 -1.32 -11.89
C THR A 188 -11.22 -1.45 -13.37
N ILE A 189 -12.14 -1.98 -14.19
CA ILE A 189 -11.96 -2.14 -15.64
C ILE A 189 -11.82 -0.78 -16.33
N HIS A 190 -12.68 0.18 -15.98
CA HIS A 190 -12.62 1.55 -16.49
C HIS A 190 -11.26 2.19 -16.19
N ASN A 191 -10.74 2.04 -14.98
CA ASN A 191 -9.42 2.54 -14.61
C ASN A 191 -8.29 1.88 -15.41
N TRP A 192 -8.39 0.59 -15.73
CA TRP A 192 -7.40 -0.08 -16.60
C TRP A 192 -7.48 0.42 -18.05
N CYS A 193 -8.69 0.62 -18.58
CA CYS A 193 -8.91 1.21 -19.92
C CYS A 193 -8.37 2.64 -20.00
N LYS A 194 -8.71 3.47 -19.01
CA LYS A 194 -8.22 4.85 -18.84
C LYS A 194 -6.70 4.91 -18.80
N ALA A 195 -6.07 4.05 -18.01
CA ALA A 195 -4.61 3.96 -17.95
C ALA A 195 -3.99 3.47 -19.26
N THR A 196 -4.63 2.53 -19.96
CA THR A 196 -4.15 1.97 -21.23
C THR A 196 -4.07 3.01 -22.34
N ALA A 197 -5.01 3.95 -22.39
CA ALA A 197 -5.03 5.04 -23.36
C ALA A 197 -3.88 6.05 -23.15
N VAL A 198 -3.36 6.16 -21.92
CA VAL A 198 -2.44 7.24 -21.50
C VAL A 198 -1.00 6.74 -21.36
N LEU A 199 -0.79 5.67 -20.60
CA LEU A 199 0.55 5.16 -20.24
C LEU A 199 1.30 4.64 -21.47
N LYS A 200 2.54 5.10 -21.65
CA LYS A 200 3.45 4.71 -22.75
C LYS A 200 4.39 3.59 -22.31
N GLU A 201 4.94 2.84 -23.27
CA GLU A 201 5.79 1.66 -22.98
C GLU A 201 7.00 1.96 -22.06
N PRO A 202 7.74 3.09 -22.19
CA PRO A 202 8.83 3.40 -21.27
C PRO A 202 8.39 3.49 -19.79
N VAL A 203 7.18 3.96 -19.54
CA VAL A 203 6.61 4.04 -18.18
C VAL A 203 6.20 2.65 -17.68
N LEU A 204 5.69 1.78 -18.56
CA LEU A 204 5.37 0.39 -18.20
C LEU A 204 6.63 -0.42 -17.87
N ILE A 205 7.72 -0.21 -18.62
CA ILE A 205 9.04 -0.77 -18.30
C ILE A 205 9.48 -0.31 -16.91
N LYS A 206 9.37 0.99 -16.59
CA LYS A 206 9.72 1.50 -15.26
C LYS A 206 8.85 0.92 -14.14
N LEU A 207 7.55 0.78 -14.39
CA LEU A 207 6.61 0.15 -13.44
C LEU A 207 6.85 -1.36 -13.24
N LYS A 208 7.54 -2.04 -14.16
CA LYS A 208 7.89 -3.46 -14.03
C LYS A 208 8.98 -3.69 -12.97
N GLU A 209 9.86 -2.70 -12.73
CA GLU A 209 10.97 -2.80 -11.76
C GLU A 209 10.51 -2.97 -10.30
N LYS A 210 9.30 -2.51 -9.94
CA LYS A 210 8.69 -2.66 -8.61
C LYS A 210 7.27 -3.23 -8.76
N PRO A 211 7.10 -4.54 -8.98
CA PRO A 211 5.79 -5.14 -9.29
C PRO A 211 4.82 -5.18 -8.10
N ASP A 212 5.31 -4.92 -6.89
CA ASP A 212 4.59 -4.80 -5.62
C ASP A 212 4.06 -3.38 -5.33
N LEU A 213 4.40 -2.41 -6.19
CA LEU A 213 3.95 -1.02 -6.08
C LEU A 213 2.42 -0.91 -5.91
N PRO A 214 1.91 -0.22 -4.86
CA PRO A 214 0.47 -0.05 -4.66
C PRO A 214 -0.21 0.55 -5.89
N GLN A 215 -1.16 -0.17 -6.48
CA GLN A 215 -1.63 0.12 -7.83
C GLN A 215 -2.44 1.42 -7.93
N GLY A 216 -3.00 1.90 -6.81
CA GLY A 216 -3.62 3.22 -6.71
C GLY A 216 -2.67 4.38 -6.99
N LEU A 217 -1.35 4.19 -6.82
CA LEU A 217 -0.32 5.17 -7.20
C LEU A 217 -0.29 5.44 -8.72
N VAL A 218 -0.87 4.56 -9.53
CA VAL A 218 -1.02 4.72 -10.98
C VAL A 218 -2.49 4.86 -11.36
N PHE A 219 -3.33 3.85 -11.11
CA PHE A 219 -4.71 3.79 -11.62
C PHE A 219 -5.65 4.85 -11.07
N THR A 220 -5.39 5.40 -9.88
CA THR A 220 -6.18 6.50 -9.28
C THR A 220 -5.45 7.83 -9.28
N ASN A 221 -4.26 7.89 -9.89
CA ASN A 221 -3.39 9.04 -9.83
C ASN A 221 -3.54 9.91 -11.09
N LYS A 222 -4.15 11.09 -10.93
CA LYS A 222 -4.34 12.08 -12.01
C LYS A 222 -3.04 12.50 -12.72
N TYR A 223 -1.87 12.38 -12.07
CA TYR A 223 -0.58 12.68 -12.68
C TYR A 223 -0.12 11.60 -13.68
N PHE A 224 -0.67 10.37 -13.59
CA PHE A 224 -0.38 9.26 -14.50
C PHE A 224 -1.50 8.98 -15.50
N VAL A 225 -2.76 9.21 -15.11
CA VAL A 225 -3.94 8.81 -15.89
C VAL A 225 -5.01 9.90 -16.04
N GLY A 226 -4.70 11.17 -15.73
CA GLY A 226 -5.67 12.28 -15.73
C GLY A 226 -6.43 12.47 -17.05
N GLN A 227 -7.75 12.61 -16.97
CA GLN A 227 -8.65 12.81 -18.12
C GLN A 227 -9.55 14.05 -17.93
N GLY A 228 -9.99 14.65 -19.04
CA GLY A 228 -10.84 15.84 -19.02
C GLY A 228 -10.13 17.03 -18.35
N GLU A 229 -10.77 17.64 -17.35
CA GLU A 229 -10.13 18.69 -16.55
C GLU A 229 -8.87 18.24 -15.79
N GLU A 230 -8.69 16.93 -15.58
CA GLU A 230 -7.50 16.40 -14.92
C GLU A 230 -6.29 16.29 -15.85
N THR A 231 -6.48 16.34 -17.18
CA THR A 231 -5.37 16.20 -18.15
C THR A 231 -4.32 17.32 -18.01
N ARG A 232 -4.68 18.49 -17.47
CA ARG A 232 -3.73 19.55 -17.08
C ARG A 232 -2.74 19.16 -15.97
N PHE A 233 -3.00 18.07 -15.25
CA PHE A 233 -2.09 17.52 -14.24
C PHE A 233 -1.27 16.34 -14.77
N LEU A 234 -1.52 15.89 -16.00
CA LEU A 234 -0.86 14.71 -16.55
C LEU A 234 0.65 14.99 -16.75
N LEU A 235 1.47 14.11 -16.20
CA LEU A 235 2.91 14.12 -16.45
C LEU A 235 3.22 13.48 -17.80
N GLU A 236 4.17 14.04 -18.53
CA GLU A 236 4.75 13.39 -19.72
C GLU A 236 5.58 12.15 -19.30
N PRO A 237 5.81 11.16 -20.19
CA PRO A 237 6.46 9.89 -19.85
C PRO A 237 7.80 10.03 -19.12
N GLU A 238 8.64 10.99 -19.51
CA GLU A 238 9.92 11.28 -18.85
C GLU A 238 9.74 11.71 -17.38
N GLN A 239 8.74 12.57 -17.10
CA GLN A 239 8.46 13.03 -15.75
C GLN A 239 7.71 11.98 -14.91
N GLN A 240 6.93 11.10 -15.54
CA GLN A 240 6.39 9.91 -14.89
C GLN A 240 7.52 8.97 -14.44
N ILE A 241 8.52 8.74 -15.30
CA ILE A 241 9.69 7.91 -14.98
C ILE A 241 10.54 8.55 -13.88
N ALA A 242 10.80 9.85 -13.94
CA ALA A 242 11.53 10.57 -12.89
C ALA A 242 10.82 10.52 -11.53
N ALA A 243 9.48 10.71 -11.53
CA ALA A 243 8.68 10.59 -10.31
C ALA A 243 8.73 9.18 -9.71
N LEU A 244 8.73 8.13 -10.54
CA LEU A 244 8.88 6.74 -10.10
C LEU A 244 10.29 6.47 -9.57
N GLN A 245 11.35 6.89 -10.28
CA GLN A 245 12.73 6.69 -9.83
C GLN A 245 12.97 7.28 -8.44
N LEU A 246 12.68 8.57 -8.24
CA LEU A 246 12.85 9.23 -6.95
C LEU A 246 12.02 8.57 -5.85
N PHE A 247 10.85 8.00 -6.19
CA PHE A 247 10.02 7.27 -5.24
C PHE A 247 10.59 5.89 -4.89
N TYR A 248 11.19 5.19 -5.85
CA TYR A 248 11.86 3.92 -5.62
C TYR A 248 13.09 4.12 -4.73
N ASP A 249 13.94 5.11 -5.05
CA ASP A 249 15.12 5.48 -4.25
C ASP A 249 14.72 5.83 -2.81
N PHE A 250 13.62 6.56 -2.63
CA PHE A 250 13.08 6.90 -1.31
C PHE A 250 12.57 5.68 -0.54
N CYS A 251 11.87 4.75 -1.20
CA CYS A 251 11.35 3.54 -0.55
C CYS A 251 12.48 2.59 -0.15
N ASP A 252 13.46 2.39 -1.03
CA ASP A 252 14.60 1.50 -0.78
C ASP A 252 15.49 2.05 0.35
N GLY A 253 15.66 3.38 0.45
CA GLY A 253 16.39 4.03 1.55
C GLY A 253 15.64 4.11 2.90
N ARG A 254 14.33 3.83 2.97
CA ARG A 254 13.53 3.99 4.20
C ARG A 254 12.65 2.79 4.58
N GLY A 255 12.62 1.72 3.78
CA GLY A 255 11.86 0.50 4.04
C GLY A 255 10.34 0.67 4.18
N THR A 256 9.78 1.83 3.82
CA THR A 256 8.38 2.18 4.08
C THR A 256 7.67 2.69 2.81
N VAL A 257 6.59 2.01 2.46
CA VAL A 257 5.73 2.38 1.33
C VAL A 257 4.91 3.62 1.72
N SER A 258 5.13 4.74 1.03
CA SER A 258 4.39 5.98 1.32
C SER A 258 2.92 5.89 0.88
N SER A 259 2.08 6.71 1.50
CA SER A 259 0.67 6.83 1.11
C SER A 259 0.50 7.41 -0.30
N ILE A 260 -0.63 7.12 -0.97
CA ILE A 260 -0.95 7.71 -2.29
C ILE A 260 -0.94 9.25 -2.24
N PRO A 261 -1.55 9.93 -1.25
CA PRO A 261 -1.40 11.37 -1.09
C PRO A 261 0.05 11.85 -1.03
N THR A 262 0.92 11.15 -0.28
CA THR A 262 2.35 11.49 -0.17
C THR A 262 3.07 11.37 -1.51
N PHE A 263 2.85 10.29 -2.27
CA PHE A 263 3.44 10.15 -3.61
C PHE A 263 3.00 11.28 -4.55
N MET A 264 1.71 11.66 -4.46
CA MET A 264 1.15 12.74 -5.26
C MET A 264 1.69 14.12 -4.85
N SER A 265 1.87 14.40 -3.56
CA SER A 265 2.35 15.70 -3.06
C SER A 265 3.87 15.88 -3.18
N ASP A 266 4.63 14.84 -2.86
CA ASP A 266 6.08 14.94 -2.64
C ASP A 266 6.90 14.56 -3.88
N PHE A 267 6.30 13.87 -4.86
CA PHE A 267 6.98 13.41 -6.07
C PHE A 267 6.28 13.90 -7.34
N CYS A 268 4.99 13.60 -7.51
CA CYS A 268 4.28 13.94 -8.74
C CYS A 268 4.05 15.46 -8.91
N ALA A 269 3.61 16.17 -7.86
CA ALA A 269 3.34 17.60 -7.94
C ALA A 269 4.62 18.45 -8.21
N PRO A 270 5.79 18.18 -7.60
CA PRO A 270 7.07 18.76 -8.02
C PRO A 270 7.38 18.51 -9.49
N MET A 271 7.27 17.27 -9.98
CA MET A 271 7.55 16.97 -11.38
C MET A 271 6.61 17.73 -12.35
N LEU A 272 5.34 17.96 -11.97
CA LEU A 272 4.44 18.79 -12.77
C LEU A 272 4.87 20.26 -12.79
N LYS A 273 5.34 20.81 -11.66
CA LYS A 273 5.88 22.19 -11.63
C LYS A 273 7.08 22.33 -12.57
N ALA A 274 8.01 21.36 -12.54
CA ALA A 274 9.15 21.33 -13.45
C ALA A 274 8.72 21.22 -14.93
N GLN A 275 7.82 20.29 -15.25
CA GLN A 275 7.27 20.12 -16.60
C GLN A 275 6.64 21.40 -17.14
N LEU A 276 5.75 22.03 -16.36
CA LEU A 276 5.08 23.28 -16.76
C LEU A 276 6.10 24.42 -16.95
N TRP A 277 7.14 24.49 -16.13
CA TRP A 277 8.21 25.47 -16.31
C TRP A 277 9.00 25.22 -17.61
N CYS A 278 9.44 23.98 -17.87
CA CYS A 278 10.11 23.62 -19.12
C CYS A 278 9.22 23.95 -20.34
N GLN A 279 7.93 23.61 -20.30
CA GLN A 279 6.97 23.94 -21.37
C GLN A 279 6.83 25.46 -21.58
N LEU A 280 6.81 26.27 -20.52
CA LEU A 280 6.76 27.74 -20.61
C LEU A 280 8.06 28.33 -21.18
N VAL A 281 9.22 27.79 -20.77
CA VAL A 281 10.54 28.19 -21.29
C VAL A 281 10.65 27.86 -22.77
N MET A 282 10.35 26.62 -23.17
CA MET A 282 10.32 26.19 -24.57
C MET A 282 9.36 27.06 -25.39
N LYS A 283 8.13 27.30 -24.92
CA LYS A 283 7.14 28.13 -25.61
C LYS A 283 7.63 29.58 -25.83
N LYS A 284 8.38 30.14 -24.89
CA LYS A 284 8.85 31.54 -24.94
C LYS A 284 10.17 31.71 -25.70
N TYR A 285 11.06 30.72 -25.66
CA TYR A 285 12.44 30.82 -26.16
C TYR A 285 12.81 29.74 -27.18
N ALA A 286 11.82 29.10 -27.84
CA ALA A 286 12.01 28.01 -28.81
C ALA A 286 13.11 28.26 -29.87
N SER A 287 13.28 29.50 -30.32
CA SER A 287 14.27 29.90 -31.32
C SER A 287 15.72 29.90 -30.84
N VAL A 288 15.96 29.93 -29.53
CA VAL A 288 17.30 30.07 -28.92
C VAL A 288 17.62 29.02 -27.86
N VAL A 289 16.63 28.30 -27.32
CA VAL A 289 16.82 27.34 -26.22
C VAL A 289 17.79 26.20 -26.57
N SER A 290 17.77 25.72 -27.82
CA SER A 290 18.71 24.71 -28.33
C SER A 290 20.17 25.19 -28.42
N ARG A 291 20.43 26.49 -28.25
CA ARG A 291 21.77 27.10 -28.23
C ARG A 291 22.33 27.26 -26.82
N LEU A 292 21.62 26.83 -25.78
CA LEU A 292 22.03 26.97 -24.39
C LEU A 292 22.09 25.60 -23.70
N PRO A 293 23.23 24.87 -23.75
CA PRO A 293 23.37 23.55 -23.13
C PRO A 293 23.08 23.54 -21.62
N ALA A 294 23.20 24.68 -20.95
CA ALA A 294 22.79 24.85 -19.56
C ALA A 294 21.29 24.60 -19.30
N TYR A 295 20.41 24.78 -20.30
CA TYR A 295 18.99 24.43 -20.19
C TYR A 295 18.80 22.94 -19.93
N ASP A 296 19.46 22.07 -20.71
CA ASP A 296 19.39 20.62 -20.53
C ASP A 296 19.98 20.18 -19.17
N ARG A 297 21.06 20.85 -18.71
CA ARG A 297 21.65 20.63 -17.38
C ARG A 297 20.63 20.99 -16.28
N CYS A 298 19.91 22.10 -16.44
CA CYS A 298 18.88 22.56 -15.52
C CYS A 298 17.65 21.63 -15.52
N GLN A 299 17.18 21.19 -16.68
CA GLN A 299 16.07 20.24 -16.82
C GLN A 299 16.37 18.92 -16.09
N LYS A 300 17.57 18.35 -16.28
CA LYS A 300 18.01 17.14 -15.55
C LYS A 300 18.08 17.38 -14.04
N MET A 301 18.55 18.54 -13.59
CA MET A 301 18.55 18.91 -12.16
C MET A 301 17.12 19.01 -11.60
N LEU A 302 16.17 19.58 -12.34
CA LEU A 302 14.77 19.68 -11.91
C LEU A 302 14.10 18.32 -11.70
N TRP A 303 14.55 17.28 -12.42
CA TRP A 303 14.11 15.89 -12.27
C TRP A 303 14.87 15.11 -11.18
N SER A 304 15.82 15.73 -10.48
CA SER A 304 16.58 15.11 -9.39
C SER A 304 15.96 15.35 -8.01
N GLU A 305 16.46 14.65 -7.00
CA GLU A 305 16.08 14.83 -5.59
C GLU A 305 16.27 16.28 -5.10
N ARG A 306 17.30 16.97 -5.61
CA ARG A 306 17.54 18.39 -5.32
C ARG A 306 16.42 19.27 -5.88
N GLY A 307 16.09 19.10 -7.16
CA GLY A 307 14.98 19.81 -7.81
C GLY A 307 13.64 19.55 -7.12
N ARG A 308 13.34 18.27 -6.82
CA ARG A 308 12.15 17.84 -6.06
C ARG A 308 12.07 18.56 -4.70
N THR A 309 13.17 18.57 -3.95
CA THR A 309 13.24 19.18 -2.61
C THR A 309 12.97 20.68 -2.66
N CYS A 310 13.63 21.43 -3.56
CA CYS A 310 13.39 22.87 -3.72
C CYS A 310 11.91 23.16 -4.07
N MET A 311 11.34 22.42 -5.03
CA MET A 311 9.94 22.60 -5.46
C MET A 311 8.91 22.20 -4.40
N ARG A 312 9.26 21.26 -3.51
CA ARG A 312 8.43 20.85 -2.36
C ARG A 312 8.45 21.90 -1.25
N LEU A 313 9.61 22.50 -0.98
CA LEU A 313 9.77 23.61 -0.03
C LEU A 313 9.14 24.93 -0.52
N GLY A 314 8.56 24.95 -1.72
CA GLY A 314 7.88 26.14 -2.26
C GLY A 314 8.82 27.15 -2.91
N VAL A 315 10.10 26.83 -3.10
CA VAL A 315 11.05 27.68 -3.84
C VAL A 315 10.52 27.88 -5.26
N GLY A 316 10.20 29.13 -5.61
CA GLY A 316 9.69 29.48 -6.93
C GLY A 316 10.78 29.27 -7.98
N LEU A 317 10.52 28.43 -8.99
CA LEU A 317 11.56 28.02 -9.96
C LEU A 317 12.35 29.19 -10.55
N SER A 318 11.65 30.26 -10.94
CA SER A 318 12.25 31.46 -11.56
C SER A 318 12.47 32.64 -10.60
N GLY A 319 12.25 32.43 -9.31
CA GLY A 319 12.10 33.50 -8.33
C GLY A 319 10.77 34.27 -8.43
N ASP A 320 10.52 35.13 -7.45
CA ASP A 320 9.67 36.30 -7.64
C ASP A 320 10.57 37.40 -8.25
N PRO A 321 10.24 38.00 -9.42
CA PRO A 321 11.03 39.08 -10.00
C PRO A 321 11.14 40.33 -9.11
N LYS A 322 10.38 40.42 -8.00
CA LYS A 322 10.48 41.48 -6.98
C LYS A 322 11.42 41.15 -5.82
N ILE A 323 11.89 39.90 -5.70
CA ILE A 323 12.76 39.46 -4.60
C ILE A 323 14.07 38.98 -5.22
N GLU A 324 15.10 39.83 -5.10
CA GLU A 324 16.44 39.54 -5.56
C GLU A 324 17.02 38.29 -4.87
N GLY A 325 17.75 37.45 -5.63
CA GLY A 325 18.25 36.16 -5.15
C GLY A 325 17.18 35.07 -4.92
N SER A 326 15.88 35.35 -5.14
CA SER A 326 14.86 34.32 -4.97
C SER A 326 14.85 33.30 -6.11
N GLY A 327 14.58 32.05 -5.75
CA GLY A 327 14.33 30.94 -6.68
C GLY A 327 15.44 29.90 -6.75
N ILE A 328 15.38 29.02 -7.77
CA ILE A 328 16.43 28.01 -7.97
C ILE A 328 17.54 28.64 -8.84
N PRO A 329 18.80 28.74 -8.36
CA PRO A 329 19.86 29.46 -9.05
C PRO A 329 20.04 29.04 -10.52
N GLU A 330 20.05 27.73 -10.80
CA GLU A 330 20.19 27.22 -12.17
C GLU A 330 19.05 27.65 -13.10
N CYS A 331 17.82 27.72 -12.59
CA CYS A 331 16.65 28.16 -13.36
C CYS A 331 16.71 29.68 -13.65
N VAL A 332 17.19 30.47 -12.67
CA VAL A 332 17.36 31.92 -12.81
C VAL A 332 18.47 32.22 -13.84
N SER A 333 19.63 31.58 -13.71
CA SER A 333 20.76 31.74 -14.64
C SER A 333 20.39 31.31 -16.06
N VAL A 334 19.70 30.18 -16.24
CA VAL A 334 19.20 29.74 -17.56
C VAL A 334 18.21 30.74 -18.14
N LEU A 335 17.25 31.25 -17.37
CA LEU A 335 16.32 32.28 -17.85
C LEU A 335 17.02 33.59 -18.23
N GLN A 336 18.10 33.96 -17.53
CA GLN A 336 18.88 35.14 -17.89
C GLN A 336 19.69 34.91 -19.18
N GLY A 337 20.31 33.75 -19.35
CA GLY A 337 20.98 33.35 -20.59
C GLY A 337 20.03 33.35 -21.80
N LEU A 338 18.82 32.80 -21.65
CA LEU A 338 17.82 32.80 -22.72
C LEU A 338 17.32 34.20 -23.08
N LYS A 339 17.21 35.12 -22.12
CA LYS A 339 16.91 36.55 -22.42
C LYS A 339 18.07 37.21 -23.17
N ASN A 340 19.32 36.99 -22.75
CA ASN A 340 20.51 37.54 -23.40
C ASN A 340 20.60 37.06 -24.86
N LEU A 341 20.44 35.75 -25.09
CA LEU A 341 20.37 35.13 -26.42
C LEU A 341 19.24 35.70 -27.28
N ALA A 342 18.03 35.82 -26.74
CA ALA A 342 16.89 36.39 -27.46
C ALA A 342 17.07 37.88 -27.78
N ALA A 343 17.90 38.61 -27.02
CA ALA A 343 18.30 39.99 -27.26
C ALA A 343 19.55 40.12 -28.16
N GLY A 344 20.08 39.03 -28.72
CA GLY A 344 21.26 39.04 -29.60
C GLY A 344 22.59 39.30 -28.88
N ARG A 345 22.66 39.11 -27.55
CA ARG A 345 23.90 39.26 -26.77
C ARG A 345 24.70 37.95 -26.75
N ALA A 346 26.00 38.05 -26.49
CA ALA A 346 26.92 36.91 -26.40
C ALA A 346 26.52 35.92 -25.30
N VAL A 347 26.91 34.65 -25.46
CA VAL A 347 26.42 33.52 -24.66
C VAL A 347 27.28 33.26 -23.42
N ASP A 348 28.55 33.63 -23.49
CA ASP A 348 29.63 33.14 -22.61
C ASP A 348 29.41 33.48 -21.12
N GLU A 349 28.77 34.62 -20.83
CA GLU A 349 28.36 35.02 -19.47
C GLU A 349 27.36 34.05 -18.83
N ALA A 350 26.49 33.42 -19.63
CA ALA A 350 25.40 32.59 -19.13
C ALA A 350 25.83 31.17 -18.75
N GLU A 351 26.79 30.59 -19.47
CA GLU A 351 27.34 29.28 -19.10
C GLU A 351 28.21 29.39 -17.85
N SER A 352 29.07 30.42 -17.79
CA SER A 352 29.90 30.71 -16.61
C SER A 352 29.06 30.86 -15.33
N ALA A 353 27.93 31.58 -15.38
CA ALA A 353 27.03 31.75 -14.25
C ALA A 353 26.33 30.45 -13.78
N VAL A 354 26.09 29.49 -14.68
CA VAL A 354 25.45 28.21 -14.33
C VAL A 354 26.45 27.24 -13.70
N ASP A 355 27.68 27.20 -14.18
CA ASP A 355 28.70 26.32 -13.61
C ASP A 355 29.31 26.93 -12.33
N ALA A 356 29.37 28.27 -12.19
CA ALA A 356 29.63 28.94 -10.91
C ALA A 356 28.57 28.59 -9.84
N ALA A 357 27.28 28.63 -10.19
CA ALA A 357 26.20 28.28 -9.25
C ALA A 357 26.25 26.83 -8.75
N LYS A 358 26.89 25.90 -9.49
CA LYS A 358 27.21 24.56 -8.98
C LYS A 358 28.36 24.58 -7.98
N ALA A 359 29.41 25.36 -8.25
CA ALA A 359 30.59 25.44 -7.39
C ALA A 359 30.22 25.98 -6.00
N THR A 360 29.48 27.10 -5.92
CA THR A 360 29.10 27.74 -4.65
C THR A 360 28.25 26.85 -3.74
N VAL A 361 27.48 25.92 -4.31
CA VAL A 361 26.66 24.94 -3.55
C VAL A 361 27.49 23.71 -3.13
N THR A 362 28.61 23.45 -3.79
CA THR A 362 29.52 22.35 -3.43
C THR A 362 30.36 22.73 -2.21
N GLU A 363 30.77 23.99 -2.08
CA GLU A 363 31.51 24.51 -0.91
C GLU A 363 30.67 24.50 0.37
N HIS A 364 29.35 24.73 0.29
CA HIS A 364 28.43 24.54 1.43
C HIS A 364 28.19 23.06 1.82
N LYS A 365 28.97 22.12 1.29
CA LYS A 365 28.97 20.71 1.71
C LYS A 365 30.29 20.25 2.34
N LEU A 366 31.24 21.15 2.59
CA LEU A 366 32.52 20.87 3.27
C LEU A 366 32.83 21.93 4.34
N VAL A 367 32.18 21.78 5.50
CA VAL A 367 32.78 22.12 6.80
C VAL A 367 32.64 20.90 7.70
N VAL A 368 33.43 19.88 7.37
CA VAL A 368 33.95 18.92 8.36
C VAL A 368 35.45 19.04 8.19
N GLU A 369 36.08 19.74 9.12
CA GLU A 369 37.53 19.92 9.10
C GLU A 369 38.21 18.57 9.41
N GLY A 370 39.17 18.21 8.57
CA GLY A 370 39.99 17.02 8.70
C GLY A 370 41.22 17.25 7.85
N GLY A 371 42.24 17.87 8.45
CA GLY A 371 43.47 18.22 7.75
C GLY A 371 44.34 17.00 7.46
N ASP A 372 44.99 17.01 6.29
CA ASP A 372 46.15 16.17 6.03
C ASP A 372 47.35 16.72 6.83
N ASP A 373 48.07 15.84 7.52
CA ASP A 373 49.49 16.05 7.83
C ASP A 373 50.20 14.69 7.92
N GLU A 374 51.23 14.49 7.10
CA GLU A 374 52.08 13.31 7.16
C GLU A 374 53.12 13.44 8.27
N SER A 375 53.16 12.51 9.23
CA SER A 375 54.42 11.99 9.78
C SER A 375 54.20 10.72 10.58
N GLY A 376 55.01 9.69 10.32
CA GLY A 376 55.02 8.48 11.14
C GLY A 376 56.02 8.58 12.28
N ILE A 377 55.66 8.07 13.46
CA ILE A 377 56.58 7.60 14.51
C ILE A 377 55.88 6.46 15.29
N LEU A 378 56.72 5.62 15.88
CA LEU A 378 56.54 4.32 16.54
C LEU A 378 55.36 4.13 17.51
N ALA A 379 55.10 2.86 17.81
CA ALA A 379 54.06 2.35 18.68
C ALA A 379 54.22 2.76 20.16
N ASP A 380 53.10 2.87 20.87
CA ASP A 380 52.88 2.22 22.18
C ASP A 380 51.37 2.24 22.55
N ASP A 381 50.96 1.37 23.50
CA ASP A 381 49.57 1.15 23.92
C ASP A 381 48.89 2.41 24.48
N ILE A 382 47.76 2.83 23.87
CA ILE A 382 46.81 3.77 24.49
C ILE A 382 45.37 3.26 24.28
N THR A 383 44.63 3.16 25.39
CA THR A 383 43.20 2.80 25.42
C THR A 383 42.35 3.79 24.63
N MET A 384 41.59 3.28 23.65
CA MET A 384 40.59 4.08 22.93
C MET A 384 39.39 4.40 23.82
N GLU A 385 39.36 5.61 24.40
CA GLU A 385 38.08 6.24 24.71
C GLU A 385 37.35 6.54 23.40
N ALA A 386 36.07 6.17 23.31
CA ALA A 386 35.28 6.40 22.11
C ALA A 386 35.14 7.92 21.86
N PRO A 387 35.30 8.41 20.63
CA PRO A 387 35.13 9.83 20.35
C PRO A 387 33.72 10.27 20.73
N LEU A 388 33.62 11.38 21.45
CA LEU A 388 32.36 12.04 21.76
C LEU A 388 31.69 12.44 20.44
N VAL A 389 30.73 11.62 20.00
CA VAL A 389 29.89 11.94 18.84
C VAL A 389 29.13 13.21 19.16
N GLU A 390 29.50 14.29 18.46
CA GLU A 390 28.82 15.57 18.55
C GLU A 390 27.36 15.35 18.12
N LYS A 391 26.44 15.46 19.09
CA LYS A 391 25.04 15.13 18.86
C LYS A 391 24.44 16.15 17.90
N ASP A 392 23.73 15.65 16.89
CA ASP A 392 22.99 16.48 15.95
C ASP A 392 21.97 17.35 16.73
N PRO A 393 22.13 18.69 16.75
CA PRO A 393 21.26 19.59 17.51
C PRO A 393 19.84 19.67 16.93
N VAL A 394 19.62 19.24 15.68
CA VAL A 394 18.28 19.07 15.11
C VAL A 394 17.62 17.82 15.69
N LEU A 395 18.39 16.74 15.86
CA LEU A 395 17.90 15.49 16.44
C LEU A 395 17.58 15.65 17.93
N GLU A 396 18.48 16.26 18.71
CA GLU A 396 18.29 16.49 20.14
C GLU A 396 17.09 17.43 20.41
N LYS A 397 16.89 18.46 19.58
CA LYS A 397 15.71 19.32 19.63
C LYS A 397 14.42 18.64 19.17
N ALA A 398 14.50 17.69 18.24
CA ALA A 398 13.36 16.87 17.84
C ALA A 398 12.97 15.86 18.94
N GLU A 399 13.96 15.31 19.67
CA GLU A 399 13.73 14.47 20.85
C GLU A 399 13.13 15.27 22.01
N GLU A 400 13.65 16.47 22.31
CA GLU A 400 13.09 17.38 23.30
C GLU A 400 11.62 17.72 23.00
N LEU A 401 11.30 18.10 21.74
CA LEU A 401 9.93 18.34 21.29
C LEU A 401 9.08 17.06 21.37
N GLY A 402 9.63 15.90 21.01
CA GLY A 402 8.96 14.61 21.10
C GLY A 402 8.61 14.21 22.53
N LEU A 403 9.51 14.44 23.49
CA LEU A 403 9.30 14.23 24.92
C LEU A 403 8.26 15.21 25.48
N SER A 404 8.32 16.48 25.08
CA SER A 404 7.34 17.51 25.43
C SER A 404 5.94 17.21 24.89
N VAL A 405 5.81 16.64 23.69
CA VAL A 405 4.52 16.18 23.16
C VAL A 405 4.04 14.92 23.90
N ARG A 406 4.93 13.98 24.20
CA ARG A 406 4.57 12.73 24.93
C ARG A 406 4.08 12.99 26.35
N SER A 407 4.63 13.96 27.08
CA SER A 407 4.19 14.29 28.44
C SER A 407 2.77 14.84 28.52
N ASN A 408 2.21 15.30 27.39
CA ASN A 408 0.82 15.75 27.25
C ASN A 408 -0.15 14.63 26.78
N ILE A 409 0.32 13.39 26.61
CA ILE A 409 -0.51 12.24 26.23
C ILE A 409 -0.72 11.35 27.46
N HIS A 410 -1.95 11.35 27.97
CA HIS A 410 -2.34 10.49 29.10
C HIS A 410 -3.11 9.26 28.59
N LEU A 411 -2.69 8.08 29.02
CA LEU A 411 -3.31 6.81 28.68
C LEU A 411 -4.09 6.27 29.88
N PHE A 412 -5.33 5.86 29.65
CA PHE A 412 -6.22 5.27 30.64
C PHE A 412 -6.73 3.93 30.13
N HIS A 413 -6.75 2.92 30.99
CA HIS A 413 -7.13 1.55 30.62
C HIS A 413 -8.58 1.22 30.98
N ASP A 414 -9.24 2.06 31.78
CA ASP A 414 -10.62 1.89 32.21
C ASP A 414 -11.29 3.25 32.53
N MET A 415 -12.61 3.22 32.68
CA MET A 415 -13.44 4.41 32.92
C MET A 415 -13.22 5.08 34.28
N LYS A 416 -12.81 4.32 35.30
CA LYS A 416 -12.60 4.85 36.65
C LYS A 416 -11.27 5.60 36.71
N THR A 417 -10.18 4.98 36.22
CA THR A 417 -8.88 5.66 36.13
C THR A 417 -8.91 6.88 35.21
N PHE A 418 -9.70 6.82 34.13
CA PHE A 418 -10.00 8.00 33.31
C PHE A 418 -10.68 9.10 34.14
N GLY A 419 -11.76 8.80 34.87
CA GLY A 419 -12.51 9.80 35.65
C GLY A 419 -11.65 10.47 36.71
N ASP A 420 -10.97 9.68 37.54
CA ASP A 420 -10.12 10.17 38.64
C ASP A 420 -8.94 11.00 38.10
N GLY A 421 -8.31 10.57 37.00
CA GLY A 421 -7.19 11.28 36.38
C GLY A 421 -7.61 12.54 35.62
N PHE A 422 -8.70 12.49 34.84
CA PHE A 422 -9.14 13.61 34.00
C PHE A 422 -9.53 14.84 34.83
N VAL A 423 -10.15 14.64 36.00
CA VAL A 423 -10.47 15.72 36.95
C VAL A 423 -9.21 16.42 37.48
N GLY A 424 -8.12 15.68 37.72
CA GLY A 424 -6.85 16.26 38.17
C GLY A 424 -6.04 16.95 37.07
N LEU A 425 -6.17 16.49 35.83
CA LEU A 425 -5.37 16.95 34.68
C LEU A 425 -6.00 18.15 33.94
N CYS A 426 -7.33 18.27 33.94
CA CYS A 426 -8.04 19.26 33.13
C CYS A 426 -8.66 20.40 33.96
N ARG A 427 -8.64 21.60 33.38
CA ARG A 427 -9.36 22.79 33.87
C ARG A 427 -10.51 23.10 32.91
N ALA A 428 -11.47 23.92 33.35
CA ALA A 428 -12.65 24.30 32.55
C ALA A 428 -12.35 24.82 31.13
N THR A 429 -11.16 25.40 30.92
CA THR A 429 -10.67 25.98 29.66
C THR A 429 -9.66 25.11 28.91
N THR A 430 -9.31 23.92 29.41
CA THR A 430 -8.35 23.01 28.77
C THR A 430 -8.86 22.56 27.40
N ARG A 431 -8.05 22.74 26.35
CA ARG A 431 -8.35 22.25 25.00
C ARG A 431 -7.68 20.90 24.80
N GLY A 432 -8.45 19.90 24.38
CA GLY A 432 -7.95 18.53 24.24
C GLY A 432 -8.78 17.66 23.29
N GLY A 433 -8.15 16.58 22.82
CA GLY A 433 -8.80 15.53 22.05
C GLY A 433 -8.80 14.21 22.84
N ILE A 434 -9.97 13.62 23.03
CA ILE A 434 -10.16 12.33 23.68
C ILE A 434 -10.36 11.27 22.60
N TYR A 435 -9.46 10.28 22.55
CA TYR A 435 -9.50 9.21 21.56
C TYR A 435 -9.64 7.85 22.24
N ILE A 436 -10.62 7.07 21.80
CA ILE A 436 -10.90 5.73 22.32
C ILE A 436 -10.36 4.71 21.31
N ASP A 437 -9.36 3.92 21.71
CA ASP A 437 -8.80 2.82 20.91
C ASP A 437 -9.68 1.57 21.03
N GLU A 438 -10.49 1.25 20.02
CA GLU A 438 -11.28 0.02 19.98
C GLU A 438 -10.57 -1.04 19.12
N ALA A 439 -9.98 -2.03 19.76
CA ALA A 439 -9.24 -3.12 19.10
C ALA A 439 -10.11 -4.07 18.26
N THR A 440 -11.45 -3.96 18.31
CA THR A 440 -12.37 -4.76 17.49
C THR A 440 -13.46 -3.88 16.88
N SER A 441 -14.02 -4.28 15.74
CA SER A 441 -14.99 -3.47 14.98
C SER A 441 -16.44 -3.53 15.53
N LYS A 442 -16.63 -3.41 16.86
CA LYS A 442 -17.91 -3.68 17.56
C LYS A 442 -18.48 -2.48 18.34
N ALA A 443 -18.44 -1.30 17.73
CA ALA A 443 -19.00 -0.02 18.18
C ALA A 443 -20.43 0.00 18.78
N LYS A 444 -21.21 -1.10 18.72
CA LYS A 444 -22.50 -1.24 19.41
C LYS A 444 -22.39 -1.29 20.93
N ILE A 445 -21.27 -1.78 21.50
CA ILE A 445 -21.10 -1.92 22.96
C ILE A 445 -20.88 -0.53 23.61
N ILE A 446 -20.10 0.31 22.94
CA ILE A 446 -19.59 1.60 23.43
C ILE A 446 -20.66 2.70 23.57
N LEU A 447 -21.87 2.53 23.02
CA LEU A 447 -22.91 3.57 23.06
C LEU A 447 -23.46 3.89 24.47
N GLY A 448 -23.37 2.95 25.42
CA GLY A 448 -23.67 3.21 26.83
C GLY A 448 -22.59 4.05 27.47
N ASP A 449 -21.36 3.52 27.44
CA ASP A 449 -20.18 4.07 28.11
C ASP A 449 -19.83 5.48 27.58
N MET A 450 -20.06 5.77 26.29
CA MET A 450 -19.89 7.10 25.71
C MET A 450 -20.78 8.18 26.35
N ALA A 451 -21.97 7.82 26.80
CA ALA A 451 -22.86 8.77 27.48
C ALA A 451 -22.37 9.08 28.91
N GLU A 452 -21.64 8.15 29.53
CA GLU A 452 -21.04 8.32 30.85
C GLU A 452 -19.70 9.07 30.75
N LEU A 453 -18.83 8.68 29.82
CA LEU A 453 -17.60 9.41 29.46
C LEU A 453 -17.89 10.87 29.14
N TRP A 454 -18.90 11.16 28.31
CA TRP A 454 -19.25 12.54 27.97
C TRP A 454 -19.79 13.33 29.17
N LYS A 455 -20.44 12.70 30.15
CA LYS A 455 -20.82 13.36 31.41
C LYS A 455 -19.59 13.74 32.21
N VAL A 456 -18.66 12.80 32.44
CA VAL A 456 -17.42 13.02 33.19
C VAL A 456 -16.59 14.15 32.56
N VAL A 457 -16.44 14.13 31.24
CA VAL A 457 -15.74 15.19 30.49
C VAL A 457 -16.42 16.54 30.68
N THR A 458 -17.75 16.60 30.55
CA THR A 458 -18.50 17.86 30.60
C THR A 458 -18.85 18.35 32.01
N SER A 459 -18.51 17.59 33.05
CA SER A 459 -18.46 18.08 34.44
C SER A 459 -17.17 18.83 34.78
N VAL A 460 -16.11 18.67 33.98
CA VAL A 460 -14.78 19.29 34.23
C VAL A 460 -14.44 20.36 33.20
N VAL A 461 -14.78 20.14 31.93
CA VAL A 461 -14.38 21.00 30.80
C VAL A 461 -15.58 21.40 29.96
N ASP A 462 -15.63 22.67 29.53
CA ASP A 462 -16.69 23.15 28.67
C ASP A 462 -16.64 22.50 27.26
N ARG A 463 -17.81 22.16 26.72
CA ARG A 463 -18.03 21.41 25.48
C ARG A 463 -17.38 22.03 24.25
N GLN A 464 -17.11 23.34 24.27
CA GLN A 464 -16.46 24.04 23.17
C GLN A 464 -14.94 23.77 23.07
N TYR A 465 -14.32 23.25 24.14
CA TYR A 465 -12.87 23.04 24.20
C TYR A 465 -12.41 21.59 24.01
N VAL A 466 -13.30 20.61 24.17
CA VAL A 466 -12.98 19.18 24.00
C VAL A 466 -13.53 18.61 22.69
N SER A 467 -12.70 17.86 21.96
CA SER A 467 -13.12 16.97 20.87
C SER A 467 -13.04 15.51 21.32
N MET A 468 -13.91 14.65 20.79
CA MET A 468 -13.95 13.23 21.16
C MET A 468 -14.16 12.37 19.90
N GLY A 469 -13.41 11.26 19.80
CA GLY A 469 -13.48 10.33 18.68
C GLY A 469 -13.23 8.88 19.10
N ILE A 470 -13.96 7.95 18.48
CA ILE A 470 -13.63 6.52 18.54
C ILE A 470 -12.71 6.20 17.36
N PHE A 471 -11.63 5.47 17.61
CA PHE A 471 -10.75 4.94 16.59
C PHE A 471 -10.88 3.42 16.53
N CYS A 472 -11.41 2.91 15.41
CA CYS A 472 -11.50 1.47 15.13
C CYS A 472 -10.50 1.16 14.00
N GLY A 473 -9.26 0.78 14.34
CA GLY A 473 -8.18 0.60 13.36
C GLY A 473 -6.89 0.08 13.99
N LYS A 474 -5.75 0.21 13.29
CA LYS A 474 -4.44 -0.18 13.86
C LYS A 474 -3.94 0.93 14.80
N ARG A 475 -3.41 0.57 15.98
CA ARG A 475 -2.85 1.52 16.96
C ARG A 475 -1.83 2.51 16.38
N HIS A 476 -1.02 2.07 15.41
CA HIS A 476 -0.06 2.92 14.70
C HIS A 476 -0.73 4.14 14.03
N ASP A 477 -1.92 3.96 13.46
CA ASP A 477 -2.66 5.01 12.74
C ASP A 477 -3.25 6.03 13.73
N LEU A 478 -3.65 5.58 14.92
CA LEU A 478 -4.07 6.45 16.02
C LEU A 478 -2.89 7.27 16.56
N VAL A 479 -1.72 6.66 16.78
CA VAL A 479 -0.50 7.38 17.19
C VAL A 479 -0.12 8.43 16.13
N THR A 480 -0.19 8.09 14.85
CA THR A 480 0.05 9.02 13.74
C THR A 480 -0.93 10.21 13.78
N LEU A 481 -2.22 9.96 14.02
CA LEU A 481 -3.25 11.00 14.15
C LEU A 481 -2.98 11.95 15.33
N VAL A 482 -2.59 11.41 16.48
CA VAL A 482 -2.30 12.19 17.70
C VAL A 482 -1.03 13.02 17.54
N VAL A 483 0.05 12.43 17.02
CA VAL A 483 1.35 13.11 16.87
C VAL A 483 1.34 14.19 15.78
N THR A 484 0.55 14.02 14.71
CA THR A 484 0.49 15.00 13.60
C THR A 484 -0.38 16.24 13.87
N GLY A 485 -1.00 16.35 15.05
CA GLY A 485 -1.50 17.63 15.57
C GLY A 485 -2.60 18.31 14.75
N THR A 486 -3.50 17.57 14.07
CA THR A 486 -4.54 18.17 13.22
C THR A 486 -5.68 18.85 14.00
N VAL A 487 -5.43 20.08 14.44
CA VAL A 487 -6.38 21.02 15.05
C VAL A 487 -6.05 22.41 14.45
N ASP A 488 -6.91 23.13 13.75
CA ASP A 488 -8.36 23.07 13.52
C ASP A 488 -8.59 23.70 12.10
N PRO A 489 -9.71 24.34 11.70
CA PRO A 489 -11.06 24.26 12.21
C PRO A 489 -12.13 23.60 11.31
N PRO A 490 -11.92 23.13 10.04
CA PRO A 490 -13.08 22.75 9.24
C PRO A 490 -13.72 21.44 9.75
N LEU A 491 -13.01 20.63 10.54
CA LEU A 491 -13.51 19.36 11.05
C LEU A 491 -14.60 19.52 12.13
N LYS A 492 -14.61 20.63 12.88
CA LYS A 492 -15.64 20.91 13.91
C LYS A 492 -17.07 21.04 13.38
N ARG A 493 -17.27 21.21 12.06
CA ARG A 493 -18.61 21.29 11.47
C ARG A 493 -19.05 20.06 10.67
N LEU A 494 -18.15 19.17 10.25
CA LEU A 494 -18.49 18.16 9.24
C LEU A 494 -18.92 16.79 9.80
N ARG A 495 -18.36 16.32 10.93
CA ARG A 495 -18.68 14.96 11.43
C ARG A 495 -19.87 14.90 12.39
N VAL A 496 -19.97 15.79 13.39
CA VAL A 496 -21.14 15.79 14.30
C VAL A 496 -22.43 16.20 13.57
N LYS A 497 -22.39 17.20 12.67
CA LYS A 497 -23.59 17.54 11.87
C LYS A 497 -23.99 16.44 10.91
N THR A 498 -23.06 15.75 10.26
CA THR A 498 -23.42 14.65 9.34
C THR A 498 -23.92 13.43 10.12
N PHE A 499 -23.34 13.11 11.27
CA PHE A 499 -23.84 12.05 12.14
C PHE A 499 -25.24 12.36 12.68
N LEU A 500 -25.46 13.55 13.28
CA LEU A 500 -26.78 13.96 13.79
C LEU A 500 -27.81 14.10 12.66
N LYS A 501 -27.44 14.66 11.50
CA LYS A 501 -28.32 14.75 10.32
C LYS A 501 -28.69 13.37 9.78
N ASN A 502 -27.75 12.41 9.76
CA ASN A 502 -28.05 11.02 9.41
C ASN A 502 -28.91 10.33 10.48
N LEU A 503 -28.73 10.66 11.76
CA LEU A 503 -29.54 10.15 12.86
C LEU A 503 -30.98 10.69 12.81
N ASP A 504 -31.15 11.98 12.51
CA ASP A 504 -32.45 12.63 12.37
C ASP A 504 -33.14 12.30 11.04
N GLN A 505 -32.39 12.09 9.95
CA GLN A 505 -32.93 11.48 8.72
C GLN A 505 -33.36 10.03 8.97
N SER A 506 -32.58 9.24 9.71
CA SER A 506 -32.95 7.87 10.08
C SER A 506 -34.16 7.84 11.00
N ARG A 507 -34.27 8.76 11.98
CA ARG A 507 -35.45 8.94 12.83
C ARG A 507 -36.68 9.41 12.05
N SER A 508 -36.51 10.30 11.07
CA SER A 508 -37.61 10.81 10.24
C SER A 508 -38.11 9.73 9.27
N ARG A 509 -37.19 9.02 8.62
CA ARG A 509 -37.49 7.86 7.76
C ARG A 509 -38.13 6.73 8.56
N TRP A 510 -37.64 6.45 9.77
CA TRP A 510 -38.29 5.55 10.71
C TRP A 510 -39.69 6.03 11.07
N LYS A 511 -39.91 7.31 11.44
CA LYS A 511 -41.26 7.82 11.71
C LYS A 511 -42.20 7.60 10.51
N GLN A 512 -41.73 7.85 9.29
CA GLN A 512 -42.49 7.72 8.04
C GLN A 512 -42.71 6.27 7.55
N MET A 513 -41.90 5.29 7.98
CA MET A 513 -42.08 3.88 7.56
C MET A 513 -43.46 3.31 7.97
N PRO A 514 -44.15 2.55 7.10
CA PRO A 514 -45.37 1.81 7.46
C PRO A 514 -45.16 0.87 8.66
N LYS A 515 -46.20 0.68 9.49
CA LYS A 515 -46.11 -0.19 10.69
C LYS A 515 -45.64 -1.62 10.37
N LYS A 516 -46.06 -2.19 9.23
CA LYS A 516 -45.63 -3.53 8.78
C LYS A 516 -44.12 -3.63 8.51
N GLU A 517 -43.49 -2.57 8.02
CA GLU A 517 -42.04 -2.55 7.73
C GLU A 517 -41.20 -2.31 8.99
N LYS A 518 -41.78 -1.70 10.03
CA LYS A 518 -41.14 -1.52 11.35
C LYS A 518 -41.07 -2.82 12.15
N GLN A 519 -42.05 -3.71 11.97
CA GLN A 519 -42.24 -4.88 12.82
C GLN A 519 -40.98 -5.76 12.95
N PRO A 520 -40.24 -6.14 11.88
CA PRO A 520 -39.06 -7.00 12.01
C PRO A 520 -37.94 -6.38 12.86
N PHE A 521 -37.80 -5.05 12.83
CA PHE A 521 -36.82 -4.33 13.61
C PHE A 521 -37.23 -4.20 15.09
N VAL A 522 -38.53 -4.05 15.36
CA VAL A 522 -39.09 -4.07 16.72
C VAL A 522 -38.93 -5.47 17.32
N ASP A 523 -39.25 -6.53 16.58
CA ASP A 523 -39.11 -7.91 17.02
C ASP A 523 -37.66 -8.27 17.32
N ALA A 524 -36.71 -7.80 16.49
CA ALA A 524 -35.28 -7.95 16.73
C ALA A 524 -34.83 -7.21 18.01
N ALA A 525 -35.27 -5.97 18.23
CA ALA A 525 -34.95 -5.20 19.43
C ALA A 525 -35.54 -5.82 20.72
N VAL A 526 -36.77 -6.35 20.66
CA VAL A 526 -37.41 -7.09 21.75
C VAL A 526 -36.65 -8.39 22.04
N LYS A 527 -36.17 -9.09 21.01
CA LYS A 527 -35.37 -10.31 21.16
C LYS A 527 -34.02 -10.04 21.84
N ASP A 528 -33.32 -8.97 21.46
CA ASP A 528 -32.07 -8.56 22.10
C ASP A 528 -32.29 -8.05 23.54
N HIS A 529 -33.36 -7.30 23.81
CA HIS A 529 -33.70 -6.87 25.17
C HIS A 529 -34.04 -8.06 26.09
N ARG A 530 -34.76 -9.07 25.58
CA ARG A 530 -35.03 -10.33 26.32
C ARG A 530 -33.73 -11.08 26.63
N LYS A 531 -32.80 -11.18 25.68
CA LYS A 531 -31.47 -11.77 25.92
C LYS A 531 -30.69 -11.02 27.00
N HIS A 532 -30.66 -9.69 26.94
CA HIS A 532 -29.94 -8.87 27.93
C HIS A 532 -30.54 -9.01 29.34
N ASN A 533 -31.87 -9.09 29.46
CA ASN A 533 -32.53 -9.30 30.75
C ASN A 533 -32.38 -10.74 31.27
N ALA A 534 -32.24 -11.75 30.40
CA ALA A 534 -31.89 -13.10 30.81
C ALA A 534 -30.46 -13.14 31.39
N LEU A 535 -29.49 -12.56 30.68
CA LEU A 535 -28.10 -12.45 31.14
C LEU A 535 -28.00 -11.73 32.50
N LYS A 536 -28.80 -10.66 32.70
CA LYS A 536 -28.88 -9.95 33.99
C LYS A 536 -29.50 -10.77 35.12
N ARG A 537 -30.37 -11.74 34.83
CA ARG A 537 -30.93 -12.64 35.84
C ARG A 537 -29.95 -13.74 36.22
N GLU A 538 -29.23 -14.29 35.26
CA GLU A 538 -28.13 -15.24 35.50
C GLU A 538 -27.02 -14.61 36.34
N LEU A 539 -26.66 -13.34 36.06
CA LEU A 539 -25.68 -12.57 36.85
C LEU A 539 -26.19 -12.12 38.23
N ALA A 540 -27.50 -12.02 38.44
CA ALA A 540 -28.09 -11.62 39.73
C ALA A 540 -28.29 -12.80 40.70
N HIS A 541 -28.33 -14.03 40.17
CA HIS A 541 -28.43 -15.27 40.93
C HIS A 541 -27.39 -16.27 40.44
N PRO A 542 -26.09 -16.06 40.74
CA PRO A 542 -25.08 -17.08 40.52
C PRO A 542 -25.50 -18.37 41.26
N PRO A 543 -25.29 -19.55 40.67
CA PRO A 543 -25.66 -20.82 41.31
C PRO A 543 -24.88 -20.96 42.62
N VAL A 544 -25.61 -21.19 43.71
CA VAL A 544 -25.02 -21.51 45.01
C VAL A 544 -24.41 -22.91 44.92
N GLU A 545 -23.09 -22.99 45.00
CA GLU A 545 -22.40 -24.28 45.17
C GLU A 545 -22.83 -24.89 46.51
N VAL A 546 -23.47 -26.05 46.45
CA VAL A 546 -23.81 -26.85 47.62
C VAL A 546 -22.74 -27.91 47.78
N ASP A 547 -21.86 -27.72 48.75
CA ASP A 547 -20.84 -28.71 49.12
C ASP A 547 -21.48 -30.07 49.35
N SER A 548 -21.06 -31.05 48.54
CA SER A 548 -21.42 -32.45 48.71
C SER A 548 -20.24 -33.19 49.34
N PRO A 549 -20.44 -33.95 50.42
CA PRO A 549 -19.34 -34.43 51.26
C PRO A 549 -18.49 -35.51 50.58
N VAL A 550 -17.20 -35.48 50.92
CA VAL A 550 -16.16 -36.41 50.52
C VAL A 550 -16.57 -37.87 50.76
N ARG A 551 -16.28 -38.74 49.79
CA ARG A 551 -16.22 -40.20 49.97
C ARG A 551 -14.81 -40.69 49.63
N ASP A 552 -14.21 -41.41 50.57
CA ASP A 552 -12.88 -42.00 50.40
C ASP A 552 -12.85 -43.08 49.32
N PRO A 553 -11.81 -43.14 48.47
CA PRO A 553 -11.55 -44.30 47.62
C PRO A 553 -10.83 -45.40 48.41
N LYS A 554 -11.28 -46.65 48.27
CA LYS A 554 -10.51 -47.85 48.63
C LYS A 554 -9.72 -48.38 47.43
N PRO A 555 -8.63 -49.15 47.66
CA PRO A 555 -7.53 -49.31 46.70
C PRO A 555 -7.65 -50.58 45.84
N GLU A 556 -6.51 -50.95 45.22
CA GLU A 556 -6.20 -52.14 44.38
C GLU A 556 -6.45 -51.94 42.85
N ASN A 557 -5.53 -52.32 41.95
CA ASN A 557 -4.08 -52.56 42.07
C ASN A 557 -3.41 -52.59 40.67
N ASP A 558 -2.07 -52.56 40.62
CA ASP A 558 -1.18 -53.13 39.56
C ASP A 558 -1.30 -52.54 38.12
N SER A 559 -0.33 -51.70 37.69
CA SER A 559 0.87 -52.02 36.87
C SER A 559 0.57 -52.10 35.34
N GLU A 560 1.39 -51.66 34.39
CA GLU A 560 2.86 -51.43 34.28
C GLU A 560 3.13 -50.06 33.59
N VAL A 561 4.08 -49.20 34.03
CA VAL A 561 5.52 -49.16 33.65
C VAL A 561 5.73 -49.18 32.11
N LEU A 562 5.80 -48.02 31.44
CA LEU A 562 6.98 -47.14 31.21
C LEU A 562 8.07 -47.72 30.28
N LEU A 563 8.20 -47.11 29.09
CA LEU A 563 9.21 -46.06 28.85
C LEU A 563 8.63 -44.98 27.92
#